data_AF-A0A2E8B559-F1
#
_entry.id   AF-A0A2E8B559-F1
#
_cell.length_a   1.000
_cell.length_b   1.000
_cell.length_c   1.000
_cell.angle_alpha   90.00
_cell.angle_beta   90.00
_cell.angle_gamma   90.00
#
_symmetry.space_group_name_H-M   'P 1'
#
loop_
_entity.id
_entity.type
_entity.pdbx_description
1 polymer ?
#
loop_
_entity_poly.entity_id
_entity_poly.type
_entity_poly.pdbx_seq_one_letter_code
_entity_poly.pdbx_strand_id
1 'polypeptide(L)'
;MTCFRVKSALVTLVVLYCLNGTLALGLSPTESSVTELAPGVFFRKAQTEPTFTGCNQGWIIFKDFVLVIDANFPGQAKQVIRLIREQTDKPIRYVFDTHHHGDHADGNSKYVRLGAAAVASERSRVMFDTNGAAEFEKSQKIKPDEYGPLNYEKPSVYFPHRLVIDDGTQRRVAPVVMDYQRSPSRCPVAEVVD
;
A
#
# COMPACT_ATOMS: atom_id res chain seq x y z
N MET A 1 -15.92 70.49 -42.14
CA MET A 1 -14.46 70.64 -42.16
C MET A 1 -13.90 70.07 -40.86
N THR A 2 -12.95 69.13 -40.99
CA THR A 2 -11.87 68.76 -40.04
C THR A 2 -12.29 68.21 -38.66
N CYS A 3 -12.09 66.90 -38.39
CA CYS A 3 -10.87 66.29 -37.78
C CYS A 3 -10.80 66.52 -36.25
N PHE A 4 -10.35 65.63 -35.36
CA PHE A 4 -9.45 64.48 -35.43
C PHE A 4 -9.70 63.58 -34.18
N ARG A 5 -9.17 62.36 -34.24
CA ARG A 5 -9.27 61.24 -33.30
C ARG A 5 -8.16 61.30 -32.23
N VAL A 6 -8.44 61.01 -30.95
CA VAL A 6 -7.43 60.67 -29.92
C VAL A 6 -8.02 59.54 -29.05
N LYS A 7 -7.69 58.26 -29.33
CA LYS A 7 -6.69 57.44 -28.64
C LYS A 7 -6.83 57.46 -27.11
N SER A 8 -7.60 56.52 -26.56
CA SER A 8 -7.42 56.06 -25.18
C SER A 8 -7.14 54.56 -25.21
N ALA A 9 -5.99 54.23 -24.66
CA ALA A 9 -5.30 52.97 -24.79
C ALA A 9 -5.95 51.85 -23.97
N LEU A 10 -5.75 50.65 -24.50
CA LEU A 10 -5.73 49.36 -23.82
C LEU A 10 -5.27 49.48 -22.34
N VAL A 11 -6.14 49.09 -21.40
CA VAL A 11 -5.73 48.42 -20.16
C VAL A 11 -6.82 47.40 -19.81
N THR A 12 -6.90 46.32 -20.58
CA THR A 12 -7.55 45.10 -20.07
C THR A 12 -6.47 44.38 -19.27
N LEU A 13 -6.47 44.62 -17.97
CA LEU A 13 -5.62 43.94 -17.00
C LEU A 13 -6.03 42.45 -16.98
N VAL A 14 -5.43 41.64 -17.85
CA VAL A 14 -5.43 40.18 -17.71
C VAL A 14 -4.44 39.86 -16.59
N VAL A 15 -4.92 39.93 -15.36
CA VAL A 15 -4.29 39.26 -14.22
C VAL A 15 -5.18 38.07 -13.89
N LEU A 16 -5.06 37.04 -14.71
CA LEU A 16 -5.48 35.68 -14.37
C LEU A 16 -4.20 34.85 -14.26
N TYR A 17 -3.39 35.17 -13.26
CA TYR A 17 -2.20 34.39 -12.92
C TYR A 17 -2.28 34.03 -11.44
N CYS A 18 -2.21 32.73 -11.18
CA CYS A 18 -1.93 32.09 -9.90
C CYS A 18 -3.05 32.08 -8.83
N LEU A 19 -4.11 31.33 -9.09
CA LEU A 19 -4.75 30.54 -8.04
C LEU A 19 -4.76 29.04 -8.38
N ASN A 20 -3.60 28.51 -8.79
CA ASN A 20 -3.30 27.09 -8.56
C ASN A 20 -2.78 26.91 -7.13
N GLY A 21 -3.52 27.46 -6.17
CA GLY A 21 -3.36 27.06 -4.79
C GLY A 21 -4.01 25.69 -4.68
N THR A 22 -3.25 24.62 -4.90
CA THR A 22 -3.61 23.33 -4.33
C THR A 22 -3.74 23.57 -2.83
N LEU A 23 -4.97 23.72 -2.37
CA LEU A 23 -5.32 23.57 -0.99
C LEU A 23 -5.04 22.09 -0.68
N ALA A 24 -3.79 21.79 -0.34
CA ALA A 24 -3.45 20.54 0.30
C ALA A 24 -4.08 20.60 1.69
N LEU A 25 -5.40 20.40 1.75
CA LEU A 25 -6.05 19.92 2.95
C LEU A 25 -5.23 18.72 3.37
N GLY A 26 -4.55 18.84 4.50
CA GLY A 26 -3.82 17.75 5.13
C GLY A 26 -4.81 16.67 5.56
N LEU A 27 -5.29 15.89 4.59
CA LEU A 27 -6.09 14.69 4.78
C LEU A 27 -5.15 13.66 5.39
N SER A 28 -5.00 13.72 6.71
CA SER A 28 -4.42 12.63 7.47
C SER A 28 -5.40 11.46 7.40
N PRO A 29 -4.99 10.27 6.93
CA PRO A 29 -5.86 9.11 6.87
C PRO A 29 -6.48 8.85 8.23
N THR A 30 -7.81 8.75 8.28
CA THR A 30 -8.52 8.34 9.49
C THR A 30 -8.46 6.83 9.63
N GLU A 31 -8.53 6.33 10.87
CA GLU A 31 -8.43 4.90 11.12
C GLU A 31 -9.56 4.14 10.43
N SER A 32 -9.21 2.98 9.88
CA SER A 32 -10.11 2.09 9.15
C SER A 32 -10.75 2.66 7.87
N SER A 33 -10.54 3.93 7.54
CA SER A 33 -11.03 4.53 6.29
C SER A 33 -10.03 4.35 5.16
N VAL A 34 -10.57 4.29 3.94
CA VAL A 34 -9.75 4.22 2.72
C VAL A 34 -9.52 5.62 2.21
N THR A 35 -8.26 5.96 1.98
CA THR A 35 -7.83 7.23 1.38
C THR A 35 -7.12 6.94 0.05
N GLU A 36 -7.55 7.57 -1.03
CA GLU A 36 -6.80 7.56 -2.30
C GLU A 36 -5.70 8.63 -2.24
N LEU A 37 -4.44 8.21 -2.24
CA LEU A 37 -3.27 9.09 -2.13
C LEU A 37 -2.85 9.69 -3.48
N ALA A 38 -3.09 8.95 -4.55
CA ALA A 38 -2.88 9.32 -5.94
C ALA A 38 -3.81 8.45 -6.81
N PRO A 39 -4.06 8.79 -8.09
CA PRO A 39 -4.92 7.97 -8.95
C PRO A 39 -4.53 6.49 -8.93
N GLY A 40 -5.44 5.63 -8.45
CA GLY A 40 -5.24 4.19 -8.35
C GLY A 40 -4.32 3.73 -7.20
N VAL A 41 -3.92 4.60 -6.29
CA VAL A 41 -3.06 4.30 -5.12
C VAL A 41 -3.82 4.57 -3.84
N PHE A 42 -4.08 3.52 -3.08
CA PHE A 42 -4.93 3.57 -1.90
C PHE A 42 -4.17 3.20 -0.64
N PHE A 43 -4.58 3.81 0.45
CA PHE A 43 -4.06 3.58 1.78
C PHE A 43 -5.21 3.45 2.78
N ARG A 44 -5.11 2.50 3.68
CA ARG A 44 -5.98 2.33 4.83
C ARG A 44 -5.14 2.28 6.09
N LYS A 45 -5.38 3.24 6.99
CA LYS A 45 -4.71 3.29 8.28
C LYS A 45 -5.29 2.21 9.20
N ALA A 46 -4.44 1.45 9.87
CA ALA A 46 -4.86 0.53 10.92
C ALA A 46 -5.49 1.30 12.08
N GLN A 47 -6.53 0.71 12.65
CA GLN A 47 -7.04 1.11 13.95
C GLN A 47 -6.17 0.48 15.04
N THR A 48 -5.70 1.29 15.98
CA THR A 48 -4.90 0.83 17.14
C THR A 48 -5.73 0.75 18.42
N GLU A 49 -6.76 1.59 18.55
CA GLU A 49 -7.61 1.70 19.76
C GLU A 49 -9.11 1.72 19.40
N PRO A 50 -10.00 1.16 20.24
CA PRO A 50 -9.71 0.37 21.45
C PRO A 50 -9.20 -1.04 21.13
N THR A 51 -9.05 -1.39 19.86
CA THR A 51 -8.61 -2.72 19.42
C THR A 51 -7.68 -2.59 18.24
N PHE A 52 -6.52 -3.25 18.34
CA PHE A 52 -5.55 -3.32 17.26
C PHE A 52 -6.07 -4.20 16.11
N THR A 53 -6.07 -3.64 14.91
CA THR A 53 -6.58 -4.29 13.68
C THR A 53 -5.46 -4.71 12.72
N GLY A 54 -4.22 -4.84 13.20
CA GLY A 54 -3.08 -5.25 12.38
C GLY A 54 -2.33 -4.08 11.75
N CYS A 55 -1.67 -4.31 10.61
CA CYS A 55 -0.85 -3.29 9.96
C CYS A 55 -1.67 -2.25 9.16
N ASN A 56 -1.04 -1.13 8.80
CA ASN A 56 -1.56 -0.27 7.74
C ASN A 56 -1.57 -1.04 6.42
N GLN A 57 -2.59 -0.83 5.58
CA GLN A 57 -2.71 -1.53 4.31
C GLN A 57 -2.62 -0.57 3.14
N GLY A 58 -1.95 -1.00 2.08
CA GLY A 58 -1.89 -0.26 0.83
C GLY A 58 -2.26 -1.15 -0.34
N TRP A 59 -2.83 -0.58 -1.40
CA TRP A 59 -2.94 -1.29 -2.66
C TRP A 59 -2.90 -0.34 -3.85
N ILE A 60 -2.43 -0.88 -4.96
CA ILE A 60 -2.22 -0.15 -6.20
C ILE A 60 -2.96 -0.87 -7.31
N ILE A 61 -3.88 -0.17 -7.96
CA ILE A 61 -4.60 -0.63 -9.15
C ILE A 61 -3.75 -0.28 -10.37
N PHE A 62 -3.14 -1.31 -10.95
CA PHE A 62 -2.49 -1.25 -12.26
C PHE A 62 -3.54 -1.43 -13.36
N LYS A 63 -3.12 -1.30 -14.62
CA LYS A 63 -3.93 -1.50 -15.82
C LYS A 63 -4.70 -2.82 -15.79
N ASP A 64 -4.02 -3.93 -15.51
CA ASP A 64 -4.59 -5.28 -15.63
C ASP A 64 -4.72 -6.03 -14.30
N PHE A 65 -4.19 -5.50 -13.19
CA PHE A 65 -4.17 -6.20 -11.90
C PHE A 65 -4.08 -5.24 -10.70
N VAL A 66 -4.20 -5.80 -9.50
CA VAL A 66 -3.96 -5.11 -8.22
C VAL A 66 -2.73 -5.71 -7.54
N LEU A 67 -1.89 -4.83 -7.01
CA LEU A 67 -0.83 -5.14 -6.05
C LEU A 67 -1.30 -4.72 -4.65
N VAL A 68 -1.27 -5.63 -3.69
CA VAL A 68 -1.52 -5.35 -2.27
C VAL A 68 -0.18 -5.24 -1.54
N ILE A 69 -0.08 -4.31 -0.59
CA ILE A 69 1.05 -4.14 0.32
C ILE A 69 0.59 -4.57 1.71
N ASP A 70 1.24 -5.61 2.22
CA ASP A 70 0.92 -6.39 3.41
C ASP A 70 -0.46 -7.09 3.38
N ALA A 71 -0.45 -8.39 3.68
CA ALA A 71 -1.62 -9.24 3.68
C ALA A 71 -2.54 -9.05 4.91
N ASN A 72 -2.02 -8.43 5.97
CA ASN A 72 -2.68 -8.32 7.27
C ASN A 72 -3.01 -9.66 7.94
N PHE A 73 -3.73 -9.65 9.06
CA PHE A 73 -4.32 -10.83 9.67
C PHE A 73 -5.46 -11.43 8.81
N PRO A 74 -5.80 -12.73 8.95
CA PRO A 74 -6.80 -13.38 8.11
C PRO A 74 -8.19 -12.72 8.07
N GLY A 75 -8.64 -12.13 9.18
CA GLY A 75 -9.92 -11.41 9.24
C GLY A 75 -9.88 -10.09 8.46
N GLN A 76 -8.80 -9.33 8.63
CA GLN A 76 -8.61 -8.03 7.98
C GLN A 76 -8.28 -8.18 6.51
N ALA A 77 -7.55 -9.23 6.11
CA ALA A 77 -7.33 -9.60 4.72
C ALA A 77 -8.66 -9.71 3.94
N LYS A 78 -9.68 -10.37 4.53
CA LYS A 78 -11.02 -10.47 3.94
C LYS A 78 -11.66 -9.09 3.75
N GLN A 79 -11.52 -8.21 4.75
CA GLN A 79 -12.06 -6.86 4.68
C GLN A 79 -11.36 -6.01 3.62
N VAL A 80 -10.03 -6.07 3.54
CA VAL A 80 -9.25 -5.36 2.52
C VAL A 80 -9.61 -5.86 1.12
N ILE A 81 -9.76 -7.17 0.93
CA ILE A 81 -10.24 -7.73 -0.35
C ILE A 81 -11.61 -7.14 -0.73
N ARG A 82 -12.55 -7.04 0.22
CA ARG A 82 -13.87 -6.42 -0.02
C ARG A 82 -13.72 -4.96 -0.43
N LEU A 83 -12.88 -4.18 0.25
CA LEU A 83 -12.63 -2.77 -0.09
C LEU A 83 -11.98 -2.61 -1.48
N ILE A 84 -11.05 -3.48 -1.85
CA ILE A 84 -10.48 -3.50 -3.21
C ILE A 84 -11.59 -3.75 -4.24
N ARG A 85 -12.54 -4.66 -3.96
CA ARG A 85 -13.66 -4.98 -4.85
C ARG A 85 -14.67 -3.86 -5.01
N GLU A 86 -14.77 -2.94 -4.04
CA GLU A 86 -15.56 -1.72 -4.21
C GLU A 86 -14.95 -0.75 -5.23
N GLN A 87 -13.67 -0.93 -5.57
CA GLN A 87 -12.93 -0.03 -6.48
C GLN A 87 -12.65 -0.68 -7.83
N THR A 88 -12.46 -2.00 -7.88
CA THR A 88 -12.13 -2.71 -9.12
C THR A 88 -12.39 -4.22 -9.08
N ASP A 89 -12.77 -4.75 -10.24
CA ASP A 89 -12.88 -6.19 -10.49
C ASP A 89 -11.58 -6.83 -11.00
N LYS A 90 -10.51 -6.04 -11.17
CA LYS A 90 -9.21 -6.55 -11.64
C LYS A 90 -8.67 -7.64 -10.71
N PRO A 91 -7.96 -8.65 -11.25
CA PRO A 91 -7.37 -9.70 -10.44
C PRO A 91 -6.36 -9.13 -9.45
N ILE A 92 -6.40 -9.57 -8.20
CA ILE A 92 -5.32 -9.32 -7.24
C ILE A 92 -4.21 -10.30 -7.59
N ARG A 93 -3.11 -9.79 -8.15
CA ARG A 93 -2.05 -10.64 -8.71
C ARG A 93 -0.88 -10.81 -7.75
N TYR A 94 -0.64 -9.81 -6.91
CA TYR A 94 0.46 -9.82 -5.97
C TYR A 94 0.03 -9.30 -4.60
N VAL A 95 0.53 -9.93 -3.56
CA VAL A 95 0.56 -9.38 -2.20
C VAL A 95 2.02 -9.31 -1.78
N PHE A 96 2.50 -8.11 -1.45
CA PHE A 96 3.88 -7.87 -1.07
C PHE A 96 3.97 -7.77 0.45
N ASP A 97 4.61 -8.76 1.06
CA ASP A 97 4.83 -8.78 2.50
C ASP A 97 6.12 -8.06 2.85
N THR A 98 5.99 -7.00 3.62
CA THR A 98 7.15 -6.22 4.06
C THR A 98 8.06 -7.02 4.98
N HIS A 99 7.49 -7.89 5.82
CA HIS A 99 8.18 -8.82 6.70
C HIS A 99 7.24 -9.94 7.20
N HIS A 100 7.76 -10.83 8.05
CA HIS A 100 7.14 -12.12 8.39
C HIS A 100 6.07 -12.09 9.50
N HIS A 101 5.90 -10.98 10.21
CA HIS A 101 4.97 -10.93 11.34
C HIS A 101 3.52 -11.12 10.89
N GLY A 102 2.69 -11.65 11.80
CA GLY A 102 1.34 -12.07 11.45
C GLY A 102 0.41 -10.95 11.02
N ASP A 103 0.60 -9.73 11.53
CA ASP A 103 -0.15 -8.55 11.11
C ASP A 103 0.27 -8.04 9.72
N HIS A 104 1.28 -8.65 9.09
CA HIS A 104 1.71 -8.36 7.73
C HIS A 104 1.52 -9.54 6.77
N ALA A 105 1.59 -10.80 7.23
CA ALA A 105 1.67 -11.97 6.34
C ALA A 105 0.57 -13.04 6.51
N ASP A 106 -0.09 -13.14 7.67
CA ASP A 106 -0.94 -14.32 7.96
C ASP A 106 -2.21 -14.39 7.10
N GLY A 107 -2.59 -13.26 6.52
CA GLY A 107 -3.67 -13.10 5.54
C GLY A 107 -3.36 -13.68 4.16
N ASN A 108 -2.11 -14.08 3.86
CA ASN A 108 -1.69 -14.58 2.55
C ASN A 108 -2.60 -15.68 2.01
N SER A 109 -3.05 -16.59 2.87
CA SER A 109 -3.98 -17.66 2.50
C SER A 109 -5.29 -17.20 1.86
N LYS A 110 -5.72 -15.95 2.13
CA LYS A 110 -6.90 -15.34 1.48
C LYS A 110 -6.58 -14.89 0.07
N TYR A 111 -5.43 -14.26 -0.14
CA TYR A 111 -5.00 -13.75 -1.44
C TYR A 111 -4.55 -14.87 -2.38
N VAL A 112 -3.79 -15.85 -1.86
CA VAL A 112 -3.34 -17.02 -2.64
C VAL A 112 -4.52 -17.82 -3.18
N ARG A 113 -5.61 -17.97 -2.40
CA ARG A 113 -6.85 -18.60 -2.84
C ARG A 113 -7.53 -17.88 -4.02
N LEU A 114 -7.27 -16.58 -4.19
CA LEU A 114 -7.73 -15.77 -5.32
C LEU A 114 -6.77 -15.79 -6.51
N GLY A 115 -5.67 -16.54 -6.42
CA GLY A 115 -4.64 -16.63 -7.46
C GLY A 115 -3.51 -15.60 -7.35
N ALA A 116 -3.42 -14.86 -6.24
CA ALA A 116 -2.32 -13.94 -6.02
C ALA A 116 -1.02 -14.69 -5.65
N ALA A 117 0.13 -14.16 -6.08
CA ALA A 117 1.43 -14.58 -5.57
C ALA A 117 1.85 -13.70 -4.39
N ALA A 118 2.18 -14.32 -3.26
CA ALA A 118 2.82 -13.63 -2.14
C ALA A 118 4.31 -13.40 -2.47
N VAL A 119 4.77 -12.16 -2.29
CA VAL A 119 6.09 -11.68 -2.70
C VAL A 119 6.81 -11.06 -1.51
N ALA A 120 8.08 -11.39 -1.31
CA ALA A 120 8.89 -10.78 -0.26
C ALA A 120 10.36 -10.61 -0.66
N SER A 121 11.11 -9.89 0.16
CA SER A 121 12.57 -9.81 0.02
C SER A 121 13.22 -11.17 0.28
N GLU A 122 14.18 -11.59 -0.53
CA GLU A 122 14.91 -12.85 -0.31
C GLU A 122 15.57 -12.91 1.07
N ARG A 123 15.97 -11.74 1.61
CA ARG A 123 16.58 -11.64 2.94
C ARG A 123 15.65 -12.03 4.08
N SER A 124 14.33 -11.91 3.90
CA SER A 124 13.36 -12.29 4.93
C SER A 124 12.94 -13.75 4.84
N ARG A 125 13.36 -14.51 3.81
CA ARG A 125 12.98 -15.91 3.60
C ARG A 125 13.16 -16.77 4.85
N VAL A 126 14.32 -16.66 5.50
CA VAL A 126 14.61 -17.42 6.73
C VAL A 126 13.59 -17.09 7.83
N MET A 127 13.22 -15.82 8.00
CA MET A 127 12.27 -15.40 9.02
C MET A 127 10.85 -15.90 8.75
N PHE A 128 10.43 -16.01 7.48
CA PHE A 128 9.18 -16.69 7.12
C PHE A 128 9.23 -18.19 7.42
N ASP A 129 10.35 -18.85 7.10
CA ASP A 129 10.52 -20.29 7.32
C ASP A 129 10.65 -20.66 8.81
N THR A 130 11.09 -19.73 9.67
CA THR A 130 11.26 -19.96 11.11
C THR A 130 10.19 -19.25 11.94
N ASN A 131 10.37 -17.95 12.18
CA ASN A 131 9.60 -17.18 13.15
C ASN A 131 8.15 -17.05 12.72
N GLY A 132 7.91 -16.70 11.45
CA GLY A 132 6.56 -16.53 10.92
C GLY A 132 5.74 -17.82 11.01
N ALA A 133 6.33 -18.95 10.62
CA ALA A 133 5.67 -20.25 10.74
C ALA A 133 5.34 -20.62 12.21
N ALA A 134 6.28 -20.43 13.13
CA ALA A 134 6.09 -20.74 14.55
C ALA A 134 5.05 -19.81 15.22
N GLU A 135 5.09 -18.52 14.87
CA GLU A 135 4.14 -17.51 15.35
C GLU A 135 2.74 -17.75 14.81
N PHE A 136 2.60 -18.14 13.54
CA PHE A 136 1.32 -18.54 12.95
C PHE A 136 0.71 -19.72 13.71
N GLU A 137 1.49 -20.78 13.96
CA GLU A 137 1.01 -21.96 14.69
C GLU A 137 0.54 -21.58 16.10
N LYS A 138 1.27 -20.70 16.78
CA LYS A 138 0.88 -20.16 18.08
C LYS A 138 -0.41 -19.34 17.99
N SER A 139 -0.51 -18.44 17.02
CA SER A 139 -1.71 -17.62 16.79
C SER A 139 -2.92 -18.49 16.47
N GLN A 140 -2.75 -19.57 15.72
CA GLN A 140 -3.82 -20.52 15.41
C GLN A 140 -4.37 -21.22 16.67
N LYS A 141 -3.51 -21.53 17.65
CA LYS A 141 -3.92 -22.10 18.95
C LYS A 141 -4.62 -21.07 19.84
N ILE A 142 -4.16 -19.82 19.84
CA ILE A 142 -4.69 -18.75 20.71
C ILE A 142 -5.97 -18.15 20.15
N LYS A 143 -6.09 -18.04 18.82
CA LYS A 143 -7.18 -17.39 18.11
C LYS A 143 -7.81 -18.33 17.06
N PRO A 144 -8.36 -19.48 17.48
CA PRO A 144 -8.91 -20.48 16.56
C PRO A 144 -10.08 -19.91 15.72
N ASP A 145 -10.83 -18.93 16.22
CA ASP A 145 -11.94 -18.32 15.46
C ASP A 145 -11.44 -17.48 14.26
N GLU A 146 -10.27 -16.86 14.38
CA GLU A 146 -9.69 -16.01 13.32
C GLU A 146 -8.90 -16.85 12.31
N TYR A 147 -8.08 -17.79 12.81
CA TYR A 147 -7.15 -18.58 12.01
C TYR A 147 -7.79 -19.89 11.54
N GLY A 148 -8.66 -20.51 12.32
CA GLY A 148 -9.36 -21.75 11.97
C GLY A 148 -8.42 -22.81 11.38
N PRO A 149 -8.80 -23.48 10.28
CA PRO A 149 -7.98 -24.49 9.61
C PRO A 149 -7.08 -23.88 8.51
N LEU A 150 -6.73 -22.60 8.58
CA LEU A 150 -5.88 -21.98 7.57
C LEU A 150 -4.47 -22.57 7.62
N ASN A 151 -3.88 -22.72 6.43
CA ASN A 151 -2.47 -23.03 6.29
C ASN A 151 -1.66 -21.74 6.36
N TYR A 152 -0.45 -21.83 6.91
CA TYR A 152 0.54 -20.78 6.78
C TYR A 152 1.03 -20.73 5.32
N GLU A 153 0.70 -19.65 4.62
CA GLU A 153 1.12 -19.42 3.23
C GLU A 153 2.28 -18.43 3.21
N LYS A 154 3.50 -18.95 3.08
CA LYS A 154 4.69 -18.12 2.93
C LYS A 154 4.78 -17.51 1.52
N PRO A 155 5.55 -16.43 1.33
CA PRO A 155 5.84 -15.90 0.00
C PRO A 155 6.37 -16.98 -0.95
N SER A 156 5.85 -16.99 -2.18
CA SER A 156 6.28 -17.92 -3.23
C SER A 156 7.27 -17.27 -4.20
N VAL A 157 7.30 -15.94 -4.24
CA VAL A 157 8.23 -15.15 -5.04
C VAL A 157 9.12 -14.34 -4.13
N TYR A 158 10.43 -14.41 -4.37
CA TYR A 158 11.41 -13.62 -3.63
C TYR A 158 12.27 -12.81 -4.59
N PHE A 159 12.62 -11.59 -4.20
CA PHE A 159 13.55 -10.74 -4.96
C PHE A 159 14.77 -10.36 -4.12
N PRO A 160 15.96 -10.23 -4.74
CA PRO A 160 17.21 -10.05 -3.98
C PRO A 160 17.42 -8.61 -3.50
N HIS A 161 17.16 -7.61 -4.35
CA HIS A 161 17.55 -6.21 -4.10
C HIS A 161 16.50 -5.18 -4.50
N ARG A 162 15.81 -5.41 -5.62
CA ARG A 162 14.84 -4.47 -6.16
C ARG A 162 13.75 -5.24 -6.86
N LEU A 163 12.50 -4.91 -6.54
CA LEU A 163 11.35 -5.33 -7.29
C LEU A 163 10.81 -4.14 -8.07
N VAL A 164 10.60 -4.32 -9.37
CA VAL A 164 9.94 -3.34 -10.23
C VAL A 164 8.67 -3.99 -10.76
N ILE A 165 7.55 -3.32 -10.54
CA ILE A 165 6.25 -3.71 -11.09
C ILE A 165 5.84 -2.61 -12.07
N ASP A 166 5.67 -2.98 -13.33
CA ASP A 166 5.41 -2.08 -14.45
C ASP A 166 4.36 -2.73 -15.36
N ASP A 167 3.35 -1.95 -15.76
CA ASP A 167 2.29 -2.38 -16.68
C ASP A 167 2.28 -1.61 -18.01
N GLY A 168 3.34 -0.83 -18.27
CA GLY A 168 3.49 0.06 -19.43
C GLY A 168 2.77 1.40 -19.30
N THR A 169 1.97 1.61 -18.26
CA THR A 169 1.24 2.86 -17.98
C THR A 169 1.71 3.51 -16.68
N GLN A 170 2.13 2.71 -15.70
CA GLN A 170 2.75 3.15 -14.48
C GLN A 170 3.80 2.16 -13.99
N ARG A 171 4.85 2.70 -13.35
CA ARG A 171 5.97 1.93 -12.79
C ARG A 171 6.07 2.18 -11.29
N ARG A 172 6.17 1.10 -10.52
CA ARG A 172 6.38 1.14 -9.06
C ARG A 172 7.64 0.35 -8.71
N VAL A 173 8.42 0.89 -7.77
CA VAL A 173 9.68 0.30 -7.33
C VAL A 173 9.58 0.06 -5.83
N ALA A 174 9.74 -1.18 -5.41
CA ALA A 174 9.91 -1.52 -4.00
C ALA A 174 11.41 -1.75 -3.76
N PRO A 175 12.09 -0.85 -3.03
CA PRO A 175 13.43 -1.12 -2.52
C PRO A 175 13.36 -2.17 -1.41
N VAL A 176 14.48 -2.84 -1.13
CA VAL A 176 14.60 -3.63 0.11
C VAL A 176 14.45 -2.67 1.29
N VAL A 177 13.32 -2.76 2.00
CA VAL A 177 13.19 -2.19 3.33
C VAL A 177 14.04 -3.07 4.23
N MET A 178 15.16 -2.53 4.72
CA MET A 178 16.07 -3.23 5.60
C MET A 178 15.31 -3.65 6.87
N ASP A 179 15.43 -4.92 7.21
CA ASP A 179 14.90 -5.52 8.43
C ASP A 179 15.45 -4.75 9.64
N TYR A 180 14.54 -4.12 10.39
CA TYR A 180 14.79 -3.30 11.57
C TYR A 180 15.10 -4.20 12.79
N GLN A 181 16.11 -5.06 12.69
CA GLN A 181 16.63 -5.80 13.84
C GLN A 181 18.11 -5.50 14.13
N ARG A 182 18.66 -4.44 13.52
CA ARG A 182 19.94 -3.83 13.96
C ARG A 182 19.73 -2.35 14.32
N SER A 183 19.61 -2.10 15.63
CA SER A 183 19.74 -0.81 16.35
C SER A 183 18.46 0.05 16.53
N PRO A 184 18.05 0.36 17.79
CA PRO A 184 16.81 1.07 18.12
C PRO A 184 16.89 2.61 18.01
N SER A 185 17.86 3.18 17.29
CA SER A 185 18.22 4.60 17.47
C SER A 185 18.16 5.51 16.24
N ARG A 186 17.69 5.06 15.07
CA ARG A 186 17.49 5.96 13.92
C ARG A 186 16.28 5.55 13.08
N CYS A 187 15.31 6.45 12.95
CA CYS A 187 14.34 6.41 11.85
C CYS A 187 15.11 6.52 10.52
N PRO A 188 15.03 5.53 9.61
CA PRO A 188 15.56 5.70 8.28
C PRO A 188 14.63 6.65 7.51
N VAL A 189 15.18 7.79 7.10
CA VAL A 189 14.54 8.70 6.15
C VAL A 189 14.55 8.01 4.80
N ALA A 190 13.38 7.88 4.16
CA ALA A 190 13.31 7.40 2.78
C ALA A 190 13.98 8.45 1.87
N GLU A 191 15.15 8.14 1.34
CA GLU A 191 15.75 8.94 0.26
C GLU A 191 15.02 8.64 -1.04
N VAL A 192 14.38 9.67 -1.59
CA VAL A 192 13.93 9.71 -2.97
C VAL A 192 15.19 9.83 -3.81
N VAL A 193 15.55 8.76 -4.53
CA VAL A 193 16.63 8.80 -5.52
C VAL A 193 15.98 9.09 -6.86
N ASP A 194 16.30 10.27 -7.42
CA ASP A 194 15.95 10.71 -8.78
C ASP A 194 16.46 9.73 -9.86
#